data_AF-A0AA38FBS9-F1
#
_entry.id   AF-A0AA38FBS9-F1
#
_cell.length_a   1.000
_cell.length_b   1.000
_cell.length_c   1.000
_cell.angle_alpha   90.00
_cell.angle_beta   90.00
_cell.angle_gamma   90.00
#
_symmetry.space_group_name_H-M   'P 1'
#
loop_
_entity.id
_entity.type
_entity.pdbx_description
1 polymer ?
#
loop_
_entity_poly.entity_id
_entity_poly.type
_entity_poly.pdbx_seq_one_letter_code
_entity_poly.pdbx_strand_id
1 'polypeptide(L)'
;MGRDEVLRRCVLEHEHLAIMEEAHGGSVGGHYVGDATVCKILMVGLWWETLYKDCKDYCKACDHCQCIGKLGRRDEMPLCPIPSTEPFEKWAIDFVGPIAPVT
;
A
#
# COMPACT_ATOMS: atom_id res chain seq x y z
N MET A 1 -17.93 9.94 22.99
CA MET A 1 -18.74 10.28 21.79
C MET A 1 -17.79 10.68 20.68
N GLY A 2 -17.93 10.10 19.49
CA GLY A 2 -17.17 10.55 18.32
C GLY A 2 -17.59 11.96 17.88
N ARG A 3 -16.83 12.59 16.98
CA ARG A 3 -17.13 13.94 16.44
C ARG A 3 -18.48 14.04 15.72
N ASP A 4 -19.07 12.90 15.40
CA ASP A 4 -20.35 12.73 14.72
C ASP A 4 -21.51 12.40 15.66
N GLU A 5 -21.29 12.44 16.98
CA GLU A 5 -22.29 12.14 18.02
C GLU A 5 -22.89 10.71 17.95
N VAL A 6 -22.33 9.83 17.11
CA VAL A 6 -22.78 8.45 16.97
C VAL A 6 -22.14 7.58 18.05
N LEU A 7 -22.98 6.84 18.78
CA LEU A 7 -22.53 5.81 19.71
C LEU A 7 -22.11 4.56 18.94
N ARG A 8 -20.95 4.02 19.29
CA ARG A 8 -20.37 2.82 18.71
C ARG A 8 -19.94 1.88 19.82
N ARG A 9 -19.94 0.57 19.54
CA ARG A 9 -19.42 -0.45 20.45
C ARG A 9 -17.90 -0.30 20.52
N CYS A 10 -17.38 -0.09 21.73
CA CYS A 10 -15.96 -0.21 22.00
C CYS A 10 -15.52 -1.67 21.86
N VAL A 11 -14.48 -1.90 21.07
CA VAL A 11 -13.95 -3.22 20.76
C VAL A 11 -12.74 -3.53 21.63
N LEU A 12 -12.65 -4.76 22.14
CA LEU A 12 -11.49 -5.21 22.93
C LEU A 12 -10.28 -5.49 22.03
N GLU A 13 -9.08 -5.28 22.54
CA GLU A 13 -7.83 -5.36 21.78
C GLU A 13 -7.65 -6.69 21.01
N HIS A 14 -8.03 -7.81 21.63
CA HIS A 14 -7.91 -9.12 21.00
C HIS A 14 -8.84 -9.31 19.78
N GLU A 15 -9.89 -8.50 19.64
CA GLU A 15 -10.82 -8.55 18.50
C GLU A 15 -10.33 -7.66 17.33
N HIS A 16 -9.40 -6.72 17.57
CA HIS A 16 -9.01 -5.69 16.59
C HIS A 16 -8.48 -6.30 15.28
N LEU A 17 -7.61 -7.31 15.39
CA LEU A 17 -6.98 -7.94 14.22
C LEU A 17 -8.02 -8.61 13.31
N ALA A 18 -8.93 -9.39 13.88
CA ALA A 18 -9.97 -10.09 13.13
C ALA A 18 -10.92 -9.10 12.42
N ILE A 19 -11.24 -7.98 13.08
CA ILE A 19 -12.07 -6.92 12.49
C ILE A 19 -11.34 -6.23 11.34
N MET A 20 -10.05 -5.91 11.49
CA MET A 20 -9.26 -5.30 10.43
C MET A 20 -9.08 -6.25 9.24
N GLU A 21 -8.87 -7.54 9.50
CA GLU A 21 -8.78 -8.58 8.46
C GLU A 21 -10.06 -8.67 7.63
N GLU A 22 -11.23 -8.76 8.26
CA GLU A 22 -12.50 -8.80 7.51
C GLU A 22 -12.79 -7.48 6.80
N ALA A 23 -12.53 -6.34 7.44
CA ALA A 23 -12.81 -5.02 6.84
C ALA A 23 -11.90 -4.69 5.65
N HIS A 24 -10.67 -5.22 5.63
CA HIS A 24 -9.68 -4.97 4.58
C HIS A 24 -9.64 -6.07 3.51
N GLY A 25 -9.53 -7.33 3.91
CA GLY A 25 -9.33 -8.49 3.01
C GLY A 25 -10.51 -9.46 2.96
N GLY A 26 -11.51 -9.27 3.82
CA GLY A 26 -12.71 -10.11 3.85
C GLY A 26 -13.55 -10.04 2.57
N SER A 27 -14.68 -10.74 2.58
CA SER A 27 -15.58 -10.87 1.42
C SER A 27 -16.02 -9.53 0.82
N VAL A 28 -16.12 -8.50 1.68
CA VAL A 28 -16.47 -7.12 1.33
C VAL A 28 -15.29 -6.15 1.47
N GLY A 29 -14.09 -6.66 1.78
CA GLY A 29 -12.90 -5.89 2.17
C GLY A 29 -12.23 -5.12 1.04
N GLY A 30 -12.11 -5.73 -0.13
CA GLY A 30 -11.67 -5.07 -1.37
C GLY A 30 -10.26 -4.47 -1.36
N HIS A 31 -9.45 -4.74 -0.33
CA HIS A 31 -8.05 -4.29 -0.21
C HIS A 31 -7.85 -2.77 -0.37
N TYR A 32 -8.79 -1.98 0.11
CA TYR A 32 -8.71 -0.52 0.04
C TYR A 32 -7.75 0.08 1.08
N VAL A 33 -7.45 1.37 0.92
CA VAL A 33 -6.59 2.15 1.82
C VAL A 33 -7.16 2.23 3.24
N GLY A 34 -6.31 2.52 4.22
CA GLY A 34 -6.67 2.58 5.65
C GLY A 34 -7.92 3.41 5.96
N ASP A 35 -8.08 4.58 5.34
CA ASP A 35 -9.26 5.43 5.58
C ASP A 35 -10.58 4.75 5.15
N ALA A 36 -10.56 3.96 4.06
CA ALA A 36 -11.73 3.21 3.63
C ALA A 36 -12.03 2.05 4.59
N THR A 37 -11.00 1.37 5.10
CA THR A 37 -11.13 0.32 6.12
C THR A 37 -11.73 0.89 7.41
N VAL A 38 -11.26 2.05 7.87
CA VAL A 38 -11.82 2.75 9.03
C VAL A 38 -13.29 3.10 8.81
N CYS A 39 -13.64 3.65 7.65
CA CYS A 39 -15.03 3.98 7.33
C CYS A 39 -15.94 2.75 7.44
N LYS A 40 -15.52 1.59 6.92
CA LYS A 40 -16.30 0.35 7.03
C LYS A 40 -16.54 -0.07 8.48
N ILE A 41 -15.48 -0.06 9.29
CA ILE A 41 -15.55 -0.43 10.72
C ILE A 41 -16.48 0.52 11.47
N LEU A 42 -16.38 1.83 11.21
CA LEU A 42 -17.25 2.84 11.82
C LEU A 42 -18.71 2.71 11.37
N MET A 43 -18.96 2.32 10.11
CA MET A 43 -20.31 2.12 9.55
C MET A 43 -21.03 0.93 10.17
N VAL A 44 -20.31 -0.12 10.56
CA VAL A 44 -20.88 -1.26 11.29
C VAL A 44 -20.96 -1.03 12.81
N GLY A 45 -20.68 0.19 13.26
CA GLY A 45 -20.86 0.61 14.65
C GLY A 45 -19.75 0.14 15.60
N LEU A 46 -18.56 -0.16 15.08
CA LEU A 46 -17.39 -0.57 15.87
C LEU A 46 -16.41 0.59 16.02
N TRP A 47 -15.73 0.66 17.17
CA TRP A 47 -14.75 1.70 17.45
C TRP A 47 -13.74 1.27 18.52
N TRP A 48 -12.52 1.82 18.44
CA TRP A 48 -11.53 1.82 19.50
C TRP A 48 -10.59 3.04 19.35
N GLU A 49 -9.81 3.33 20.38
CA GLU A 49 -9.05 4.59 20.49
C GLU A 49 -8.02 4.79 19.37
N THR A 50 -7.31 3.72 18.99
CA THR A 50 -6.23 3.75 17.98
C THR A 50 -6.67 3.34 16.58
N LEU A 51 -7.98 3.17 16.33
CA LEU A 51 -8.58 2.64 15.09
C LEU A 51 -7.93 3.17 13.80
N TYR A 52 -7.78 4.48 13.68
CA TYR A 52 -7.21 5.11 12.47
C TYR A 52 -5.76 4.70 12.24
N LYS A 53 -4.96 4.67 13.31
CA LYS A 53 -3.55 4.28 13.23
C LYS A 53 -3.44 2.81 12.88
N ASP A 54 -4.17 1.96 13.60
CA ASP A 54 -4.09 0.51 13.45
C ASP A 54 -4.53 0.08 12.04
N CYS A 55 -5.63 0.62 11.51
CA CYS A 55 -6.07 0.32 10.15
C CYS A 55 -5.04 0.75 9.11
N LYS A 56 -4.39 1.92 9.30
CA LYS A 56 -3.37 2.41 8.37
C LYS A 56 -2.12 1.54 8.40
N ASP A 57 -1.66 1.17 9.59
CA ASP A 57 -0.49 0.32 9.77
C ASP A 57 -0.75 -1.09 9.24
N TYR A 58 -1.94 -1.66 9.52
CA TYR A 58 -2.39 -2.94 8.99
C TYR A 58 -2.43 -2.96 7.46
N CYS A 59 -3.12 -1.99 6.83
CA CYS A 59 -3.21 -1.93 5.36
C CYS A 59 -1.83 -1.74 4.70
N LYS A 60 -0.93 -0.97 5.34
CA LYS A 60 0.44 -0.77 4.86
C LYS A 60 1.26 -2.06 4.94
N ALA A 61 1.00 -2.90 5.94
CA ALA A 61 1.68 -4.18 6.14
C ALA A 61 1.05 -5.35 5.37
N CYS A 62 -0.04 -5.14 4.63
CA CYS A 62 -0.69 -6.22 3.88
C CYS A 62 0.18 -6.69 2.71
N ASP A 63 0.68 -7.93 2.79
CA ASP A 63 1.53 -8.55 1.76
C ASP A 63 0.88 -8.53 0.38
N HIS A 64 -0.41 -8.86 0.29
CA HIS A 64 -1.15 -8.85 -0.98
C HIS A 64 -1.14 -7.46 -1.64
N CYS A 65 -1.39 -6.42 -0.85
CA CYS A 65 -1.34 -5.04 -1.33
C CYS A 65 0.07 -4.59 -1.68
N GLN A 66 1.10 -5.05 -0.96
CA GLN A 66 2.49 -4.74 -1.28
C GLN A 66 2.95 -5.42 -2.57
N CYS A 67 2.56 -6.68 -2.80
CA CYS A 67 2.95 -7.41 -4.00
C CYS A 67 2.28 -6.89 -5.28
N ILE A 68 1.01 -6.46 -5.19
CA ILE A 68 0.23 -5.99 -6.35
C ILE A 68 0.30 -4.46 -6.50
N GLY A 69 0.69 -3.76 -5.44
CA GLY A 69 0.85 -2.32 -5.42
C GLY A 69 1.77 -1.83 -6.54
N LYS A 70 1.40 -0.69 -7.14
CA LYS A 70 2.27 -0.05 -8.13
C LYS A 70 3.51 0.48 -7.41
N LEU A 71 4.68 0.05 -7.86
CA LEU A 71 5.94 0.71 -7.51
C LEU A 71 5.86 2.17 -7.94
N GLY A 72 6.15 3.06 -7.00
CA GLY A 72 6.18 4.50 -7.22
C GLY A 72 7.60 5.05 -7.04
N ARG A 73 7.71 6.36 -7.17
CA ARG A 73 8.99 7.07 -7.02
C ARG A 73 9.70 6.87 -5.67
N ARG A 74 8.96 6.43 -4.64
CA ARG A 74 9.53 6.14 -3.31
C ARG A 74 10.27 4.80 -3.27
N ASP A 75 9.94 3.92 -4.19
CA ASP A 75 10.54 2.58 -4.32
C ASP A 75 11.75 2.61 -5.27
N GLU A 76 11.99 3.75 -5.94
CA GLU A 76 13.15 3.95 -6.80
C GLU A 76 14.44 3.94 -5.97
N MET A 77 15.37 3.04 -6.33
CA MET A 77 16.72 3.07 -5.82
C MET A 77 17.45 4.30 -6.39
N PRO A 78 18.17 5.09 -5.58
CA PRO A 78 18.98 6.19 -6.10
C PRO A 78 20.01 5.65 -7.11
N LEU A 79 20.05 6.28 -8.28
CA LEU A 79 21.07 5.96 -9.28
C LEU A 79 22.43 6.48 -8.80
N CYS A 80 23.42 5.58 -8.76
CA CYS A 80 24.82 5.93 -8.52
C CYS A 80 25.55 5.90 -9.87
N PRO A 81 25.87 7.07 -10.47
CA PRO A 81 26.61 7.11 -11.73
C PRO A 81 27.99 6.50 -11.54
N ILE A 82 28.42 5.69 -12.49
CA ILE A 82 29.78 5.17 -12.54
C ILE A 82 30.66 6.28 -13.13
N PRO A 83 31.61 6.89 -12.39
CA PRO A 83 32.43 7.97 -12.92
C PRO A 83 33.37 7.45 -14.01
N SER A 84 33.62 8.24 -15.05
CA SER A 84 34.66 8.00 -16.05
C SER A 84 35.58 9.22 -16.12
N THR A 85 36.88 9.00 -16.10
CA THR A 85 37.93 10.03 -16.16
C THR A 85 38.52 10.18 -17.55
N GLU A 86 38.40 9.16 -18.41
CA GLU A 86 39.06 9.13 -19.72
C GLU A 86 38.10 8.72 -20.85
N PRO A 87 38.30 9.24 -22.09
CA PRO A 87 37.58 8.74 -23.26
C PRO A 87 37.78 7.22 -23.44
N PHE A 88 36.71 6.49 -23.76
CA PHE A 88 36.69 5.02 -23.96
C PHE A 88 36.90 4.15 -22.71
N GLU A 89 36.99 4.72 -21.51
CA GLU A 89 37.11 3.94 -20.28
C GLU A 89 35.93 2.99 -20.05
N LYS A 90 34.73 3.41 -20.47
CA LYS A 90 33.48 2.66 -20.31
C LYS A 90 32.59 2.84 -21.54
N TRP A 91 32.02 1.75 -22.03
CA TRP A 91 31.05 1.74 -23.11
C TRP A 91 29.91 0.77 -22.78
N ALA A 92 28.70 1.09 -23.21
CA ALA A 92 27.54 0.23 -23.11
C ALA A 92 27.03 -0.05 -24.53
N ILE A 93 26.69 -1.31 -24.80
CA ILE A 93 26.03 -1.73 -26.05
C ILE A 93 24.64 -2.22 -25.65
N ASP A 94 23.63 -1.78 -26.38
CA ASP A 94 22.27 -2.27 -26.25
C ASP A 94 21.71 -2.62 -27.64
N PHE A 95 20.77 -3.56 -27.66
CA PHE A 95 20.11 -4.00 -28.89
C PHE A 95 18.77 -3.29 -29.05
N VAL A 96 18.53 -2.74 -30.23
CA VAL A 96 17.22 -2.17 -30.60
C VAL A 96 16.40 -3.21 -31.35
N GLY A 97 15.15 -3.43 -30.95
CA GLY A 97 14.25 -4.33 -31.68
C GLY A 97 12.77 -4.21 -31.32
N PRO A 98 11.86 -4.84 -32.10
CA PRO A 98 12.03 -5.42 -33.43
C PRO A 98 12.09 -4.35 -34.53
N ILE A 99 12.96 -4.52 -35.53
CA ILE A 99 13.02 -3.63 -36.69
C ILE A 99 12.26 -4.30 -37.84
N ALA A 100 11.14 -3.69 -38.25
CA ALA A 100 10.44 -4.13 -39.45
C ALA A 100 11.26 -3.73 -40.69
N PRO A 101 11.53 -4.65 -41.63
CA PRO A 101 12.14 -4.28 -42.89
C PRO A 101 11.17 -3.39 -43.68
N VAL A 102 11.70 -2.35 -44.34
CA VAL A 102 10.92 -1.60 -45.32
C VAL A 102 10.69 -2.55 -46.50
N THR A 103 9.42 -2.89 -46.73
CA THR A 103 8.98 -3.75 -47.85
C THR A 103 8.82 -2.94 -49.12
#